data_AF-A0A2N2HIG8-F1
#
_entry.id   AF-A0A2N2HIG8-F1
#
_cell.length_a   1.000
_cell.length_b   1.000
_cell.length_c   1.000
_cell.angle_alpha   90.00
_cell.angle_beta   90.00
_cell.angle_gamma   90.00
#
_symmetry.space_group_name_H-M   'P 1'
#
loop_
_entity.id
_entity.type
_entity.pdbx_description
1 polymer ?
#
loop_
_entity_poly.entity_id
_entity_poly.type
_entity_poly.pdbx_seq_one_letter_code
_entity_poly.pdbx_strand_id
1 'polypeptide(L)'
;MFPHKKEKTAQTRCLDGLSVRKTLLLIPFFLVAWIFPSPFPAYATDRKTVEITVVKNDNLVNICKKYLEDPSNWPKIGRINRLKNYNLIHPGQTLNIPVVLLKGLPVSGHVIFVKGNVAVRAGAEGPWKPVRLNDYILQGNMI
;
A
#
# COMPACT_ATOMS: atom_id res chain seq x y z
N MET A 1 13.75 50.15 66.29
CA MET A 1 12.43 50.40 65.66
C MET A 1 12.32 49.45 64.47
N PHE A 2 11.14 48.88 64.25
CA PHE A 2 10.78 47.70 63.44
C PHE A 2 10.98 46.31 64.10
N PRO A 3 9.87 45.56 64.34
CA PRO A 3 9.83 44.37 65.20
C PRO A 3 9.48 43.08 64.43
N HIS A 4 9.18 42.02 65.20
CA HIS A 4 8.35 40.85 64.86
C HIS A 4 9.07 39.75 64.04
N LYS A 5 8.93 38.43 64.27
CA LYS A 5 8.00 37.66 65.11
C LYS A 5 8.47 36.19 65.13
N LYS A 6 8.64 35.66 66.34
CA LYS A 6 8.27 34.31 66.83
C LYS A 6 8.92 33.04 66.24
N GLU A 7 9.57 32.32 67.15
CA GLU A 7 9.72 30.86 67.19
C GLU A 7 8.38 30.12 67.00
N LYS A 8 8.41 28.98 66.31
CA LYS A 8 8.27 27.62 66.88
C LYS A 8 8.08 26.59 65.76
N THR A 9 8.55 25.38 66.05
CA THR A 9 7.89 24.07 65.86
C THR A 9 8.58 23.07 64.93
N ALA A 10 8.86 21.92 65.54
CA ALA A 10 9.02 20.56 65.02
C ALA A 10 10.25 20.25 64.16
N GLN A 11 11.22 19.48 64.67
CA GLN A 11 11.17 18.00 64.79
C GLN A 11 10.95 17.36 63.42
N THR A 12 11.83 16.48 62.94
CA THR A 12 11.82 15.06 63.33
C THR A 12 13.16 14.45 62.89
N ARG A 13 14.09 14.21 63.81
CA ARG A 13 14.35 12.91 64.47
C ARG A 13 14.90 11.85 63.49
N CYS A 14 16.23 11.85 63.36
CA CYS A 14 17.01 10.63 63.14
C CYS A 14 16.69 9.61 64.25
N LEU A 15 16.72 8.31 63.94
CA LEU A 15 17.31 7.23 64.75
C LEU A 15 17.04 5.89 64.04
N ASP A 16 18.12 5.31 63.50
CA ASP A 16 18.61 3.95 63.75
C ASP A 16 17.62 2.84 64.16
N GLY A 17 17.72 1.68 63.48
CA GLY A 17 17.32 0.42 64.11
C GLY A 17 16.87 -0.70 63.19
N LEU A 18 17.83 -1.58 62.84
CA LEU A 18 17.74 -3.04 62.99
C LEU A 18 16.65 -3.82 62.21
N SER A 19 17.09 -4.70 61.30
CA SER A 19 16.93 -6.17 61.44
C SER A 19 17.00 -6.88 60.08
N VAL A 20 18.07 -7.66 59.89
CA VAL A 20 18.21 -8.59 58.76
C VAL A 20 17.27 -9.76 58.98
N ARG A 21 16.20 -9.85 58.19
CA ARG A 21 15.54 -11.14 57.89
C ARG A 21 15.28 -11.22 56.39
N LYS A 22 16.15 -11.98 55.74
CA LYS A 22 16.10 -12.32 54.31
C LYS A 22 14.78 -12.99 53.97
N THR A 23 14.40 -12.80 52.70
CA THR A 23 13.55 -13.70 51.92
C THR A 23 12.04 -13.45 52.04
N LEU A 24 11.50 -12.72 51.07
CA LEU A 24 10.80 -13.29 49.91
C LEU A 24 9.67 -12.34 49.49
N LEU A 25 9.46 -12.29 48.17
CA LEU A 25 8.34 -11.64 47.49
C LEU A 25 8.42 -10.12 47.53
N LEU A 26 9.06 -9.57 46.51
CA LEU A 26 8.54 -8.52 45.63
C LEU A 26 9.66 -8.18 44.64
N ILE A 27 9.35 -8.17 43.33
CA ILE A 27 10.24 -7.94 42.17
C ILE A 27 10.86 -9.25 41.62
N PRO A 28 10.49 -9.74 40.41
CA PRO A 28 10.22 -8.94 39.21
C PRO A 28 8.96 -9.38 38.42
N PHE A 29 7.90 -8.58 38.46
CA PHE A 29 6.84 -8.61 37.45
C PHE A 29 7.27 -7.94 36.11
N PHE A 30 8.57 -7.71 35.91
CA PHE A 30 9.09 -6.86 34.83
C PHE A 30 10.14 -7.56 33.93
N LEU A 31 10.19 -8.90 33.92
CA LEU A 31 11.20 -9.63 33.11
C LEU A 31 10.63 -10.71 32.16
N VAL A 32 9.31 -10.91 32.10
CA VAL A 32 8.70 -11.95 31.23
C VAL A 32 8.15 -11.38 29.91
N ALA A 33 7.96 -10.05 29.80
CA ALA A 33 7.40 -9.42 28.60
C ALA A 33 8.43 -9.07 27.49
N TRP A 34 9.71 -9.37 27.67
CA TRP A 34 10.78 -9.05 26.70
C TRP A 34 11.30 -10.27 25.91
N ILE A 35 10.82 -11.49 26.21
CA ILE A 35 11.35 -12.74 25.59
C ILE A 35 10.28 -13.47 24.76
N PHE A 36 9.11 -12.89 24.54
CA PHE A 36 8.15 -13.41 23.55
C PHE A 36 8.19 -12.55 22.29
N PRO A 37 9.13 -12.78 21.36
CA PRO A 37 8.96 -12.32 19.99
C PRO A 37 7.77 -13.08 19.42
N SER A 38 6.58 -12.50 19.50
CA SER A 38 5.42 -13.04 18.79
C SER A 38 5.79 -13.12 17.31
N PRO A 39 5.83 -14.32 16.71
CA PRO A 39 5.97 -14.42 15.27
C PRO A 39 4.63 -14.02 14.69
N PHE A 40 4.44 -12.72 14.43
CA PHE A 40 3.31 -12.28 13.64
C PHE A 40 3.47 -12.90 12.26
N PRO A 41 2.57 -13.80 11.81
CA PRO A 41 2.63 -14.30 10.46
C PRO A 41 2.40 -13.11 9.52
N ALA A 42 3.45 -12.74 8.78
CA ALA A 42 3.32 -11.79 7.69
C ALA A 42 2.54 -12.48 6.56
N TYR A 43 1.22 -12.32 6.54
CA TYR A 43 0.42 -12.71 5.40
C TYR A 43 0.83 -11.83 4.21
N ALA A 44 1.61 -12.41 3.29
CA ALA A 44 1.83 -11.82 2.00
C ALA A 44 0.50 -11.87 1.24
N THR A 45 -0.14 -10.71 1.06
CA THR A 45 -1.26 -10.61 0.11
C THR A 45 -0.73 -10.99 -1.27
N ASP A 46 -1.30 -12.01 -1.90
CA ASP A 46 -1.06 -12.29 -3.33
C ASP A 46 -1.57 -11.10 -4.14
N ARG A 47 -0.67 -10.17 -4.47
CA ARG A 47 -0.98 -9.01 -5.29
C ARG A 47 -0.53 -9.32 -6.70
N LYS A 48 -1.48 -9.70 -7.56
CA LYS A 48 -1.22 -9.82 -8.99
C LYS A 48 -0.64 -8.50 -9.53
N THR A 49 0.50 -8.60 -10.20
CA THR A 49 1.20 -7.49 -10.87
C THR A 49 1.31 -7.77 -12.36
N VAL A 50 1.26 -6.72 -13.16
CA VAL A 50 1.55 -6.73 -14.59
C VAL A 50 2.91 -6.07 -14.81
N GLU A 51 3.72 -6.68 -15.66
CA GLU A 51 5.01 -6.16 -16.11
C GLU A 51 4.82 -5.27 -17.34
N ILE A 52 5.33 -4.04 -17.28
CA ILE A 52 5.32 -3.11 -18.41
C ILE A 52 6.75 -2.73 -18.77
N THR A 53 7.14 -2.96 -20.01
CA THR A 53 8.44 -2.52 -20.54
C THR A 53 8.37 -1.05 -20.95
N VAL A 54 9.31 -0.25 -20.44
CA VAL A 54 9.46 1.16 -20.77
C VAL A 54 9.94 1.31 -22.22
N VAL A 55 9.28 2.14 -23.02
CA VAL A 55 9.67 2.43 -24.40
C VAL A 55 10.45 3.75 -24.47
N LYS A 56 11.17 3.99 -25.57
CA LYS A 56 11.89 5.25 -25.80
C LYS A 56 10.93 6.45 -25.69
N ASN A 57 11.37 7.48 -24.98
CA ASN A 57 10.62 8.72 -24.66
C ASN A 57 9.47 8.57 -23.65
N ASP A 58 9.32 7.42 -22.99
CA ASP A 58 8.40 7.31 -21.86
C ASP A 58 8.97 7.94 -20.59
N ASN A 59 8.07 8.43 -19.73
CA ASN A 59 8.37 8.78 -18.35
C ASN A 59 7.36 8.10 -17.41
N LEU A 60 7.70 8.00 -16.13
CA LEU A 60 6.88 7.28 -15.15
C LEU A 60 5.45 7.85 -15.09
N VAL A 61 5.31 9.16 -15.17
CA VAL A 61 4.02 9.86 -15.10
C VAL A 61 3.14 9.54 -16.31
N ASN A 62 3.70 9.50 -17.52
CA ASN A 62 2.98 9.21 -18.75
C ASN A 62 2.54 7.74 -18.81
N ILE A 63 3.41 6.82 -18.38
CA ILE A 63 3.05 5.41 -18.17
C ILE A 63 1.87 5.33 -17.20
N CYS A 64 1.95 6.02 -16.06
CA CYS A 64 0.86 5.99 -15.09
C CYS A 64 -0.43 6.62 -15.62
N LYS A 65 -0.36 7.73 -16.37
CA LYS A 65 -1.55 8.32 -17.02
C LYS A 65 -2.23 7.34 -17.98
N LYS A 66 -1.42 6.56 -18.72
CA LYS A 66 -1.91 5.58 -19.69
C LYS A 66 -2.55 4.37 -19.03
N TYR A 67 -1.94 3.85 -17.97
CA TYR A 67 -2.31 2.54 -17.42
C TYR A 67 -3.03 2.59 -16.07
N LEU A 68 -2.90 3.63 -15.25
CA LEU A 68 -3.52 3.69 -13.93
C LEU A 68 -4.87 4.40 -13.96
N GLU A 69 -5.82 3.91 -13.14
CA GLU A 69 -7.15 4.51 -12.95
C GLU A 69 -7.02 5.94 -12.44
N ASP A 70 -6.23 6.11 -11.39
CA ASP A 70 -5.80 7.41 -10.87
C ASP A 70 -4.30 7.63 -11.17
N PRO A 71 -3.97 8.52 -12.13
CA PRO A 71 -2.60 8.85 -12.49
C PRO A 71 -1.75 9.42 -11.36
N SER A 72 -2.38 9.99 -10.32
CA SER A 72 -1.70 10.61 -9.17
C SER A 72 -0.94 9.59 -8.31
N ASN A 73 -1.20 8.30 -8.50
CA ASN A 73 -0.52 7.20 -7.81
C ASN A 73 0.86 6.85 -8.38
N TRP A 74 1.39 7.61 -9.34
CA TRP A 74 2.74 7.40 -9.86
C TRP A 74 3.87 7.32 -8.80
N PRO A 75 3.84 8.04 -7.64
CA PRO A 75 4.87 7.88 -6.61
C PRO A 75 4.81 6.50 -5.94
N LYS A 76 3.60 5.92 -5.82
CA LYS A 76 3.38 4.58 -5.28
C LYS A 76 4.02 3.53 -6.19
N ILE A 77 3.90 3.69 -7.51
CA ILE A 77 4.55 2.81 -8.50
C ILE A 77 6.07 2.90 -8.39
N GLY A 78 6.62 4.11 -8.26
CA GLY A 78 8.06 4.30 -8.04
C GLY A 78 8.58 3.58 -6.78
N ARG A 79 7.81 3.63 -5.68
CA ARG A 79 8.14 2.91 -4.44
C ARG A 79 8.09 1.39 -4.60
N ILE A 80 7.07 0.86 -5.27
CA ILE A 80 6.91 -0.59 -5.52
C ILE A 80 8.10 -1.12 -6.33
N ASN A 81 8.54 -0.35 -7.31
CA ASN A 81 9.67 -0.69 -8.18
C ASN A 81 11.04 -0.29 -7.59
N ARG A 82 11.07 0.24 -6.37
CA ARG A 82 12.29 0.69 -5.67
C ARG A 82 13.16 1.62 -6.53
N LEU A 83 12.52 2.51 -7.28
CA LEU A 83 13.22 3.47 -8.14
C LEU A 83 14.03 4.44 -7.27
N LYS A 84 15.32 4.59 -7.56
CA LYS A 84 16.18 5.55 -6.86
C LYS A 84 15.80 7.00 -7.17
N ASN A 85 15.45 7.26 -8.42
CA ASN A 85 14.97 8.55 -8.89
C ASN A 85 13.76 8.31 -9.79
N TYR A 86 12.64 8.97 -9.47
CA TYR A 86 11.36 8.72 -10.15
C TYR A 86 11.31 9.34 -11.54
N ASN A 87 12.21 10.29 -11.83
CA ASN A 87 12.34 10.94 -13.13
C ASN A 87 13.34 10.21 -14.04
N LEU A 88 14.07 9.21 -13.54
CA LEU A 88 15.05 8.44 -14.30
C LEU A 88 14.54 7.01 -14.47
N ILE A 89 13.94 6.76 -15.62
CA ILE A 89 13.63 5.42 -16.11
C ILE A 89 14.27 5.24 -17.49
N HIS A 90 14.71 4.02 -17.80
CA HIS A 90 15.42 3.73 -19.03
C HIS A 90 14.57 2.87 -19.98
N PRO A 91 14.64 3.10 -21.30
CA PRO A 91 14.02 2.19 -22.27
C PRO A 91 14.50 0.75 -22.07
N GLY A 92 13.58 -0.21 -22.14
CA GLY A 92 13.84 -1.62 -21.87
C GLY A 92 13.74 -2.02 -20.39
N GLN A 93 13.59 -1.06 -19.46
CA GLN A 93 13.34 -1.36 -18.05
C GLN A 93 11.93 -1.92 -17.85
N THR A 94 11.79 -2.98 -17.05
CA THR A 94 10.48 -3.52 -16.66
C THR A 94 9.98 -2.84 -15.38
N LEU A 95 8.72 -2.40 -15.40
CA LEU A 95 8.00 -1.84 -14.26
C LEU A 95 6.87 -2.78 -13.85
N ASN A 96 6.86 -3.14 -12.57
CA ASN A 96 5.81 -3.92 -11.93
C ASN A 96 4.68 -3.00 -11.47
N ILE A 97 3.50 -3.16 -12.06
CA ILE A 97 2.31 -2.38 -11.71
C ILE A 97 1.24 -3.31 -11.12
N PRO A 98 0.77 -3.06 -9.89
CA PRO A 98 -0.32 -3.85 -9.31
C PRO A 98 -1.61 -3.73 -10.12
N VAL A 99 -2.28 -4.86 -10.37
CA VAL A 99 -3.56 -4.90 -11.13
C VAL A 99 -4.63 -4.03 -10.48
N VAL A 100 -4.61 -3.91 -9.14
CA VAL A 100 -5.55 -3.08 -8.37
C VAL A 100 -5.46 -1.58 -8.66
N LEU A 101 -4.39 -1.11 -9.32
CA LEU A 101 -4.20 0.29 -9.69
C LEU A 101 -4.46 0.54 -11.18
N LEU A 102 -4.56 -0.51 -11.99
CA LEU A 102 -4.73 -0.38 -13.43
C LEU A 102 -6.14 0.12 -13.77
N LYS A 103 -6.23 1.01 -14.76
CA LYS A 103 -7.43 1.14 -15.60
C LYS A 103 -7.73 -0.26 -16.07
N GLY A 104 -8.89 -0.80 -15.70
CA GLY A 104 -9.22 -2.20 -15.95
C GLY A 104 -8.78 -2.62 -17.36
N LEU A 105 -8.10 -3.77 -17.47
CA LEU A 105 -7.73 -4.29 -18.77
C LEU A 105 -9.01 -4.40 -19.61
N PRO A 106 -9.01 -3.99 -20.90
CA PRO A 106 -10.18 -4.13 -21.74
C PRO A 106 -10.60 -5.60 -21.74
N VAL A 107 -11.72 -5.89 -21.09
CA VAL A 107 -12.21 -7.27 -20.98
C VAL A 107 -12.77 -7.65 -22.34
N SER A 108 -12.32 -8.79 -22.85
CA SER A 108 -12.87 -9.39 -24.06
C SER A 108 -14.05 -10.27 -23.67
N GLY A 109 -15.24 -9.97 -24.17
CA GLY A 109 -16.41 -10.86 -24.12
C GLY A 109 -16.43 -11.82 -25.30
N HIS A 110 -16.87 -13.05 -25.08
CA HIS A 110 -17.03 -14.05 -26.14
C HIS A 110 -18.49 -14.10 -26.59
N VAL A 111 -18.72 -14.01 -27.90
CA VAL A 111 -20.07 -14.04 -28.47
C VAL A 111 -20.58 -15.47 -28.54
N ILE A 112 -21.48 -15.83 -27.62
CA ILE A 112 -22.11 -17.16 -27.57
C ILE A 112 -23.43 -17.26 -28.35
N PHE A 113 -24.00 -16.13 -28.76
CA PHE A 113 -25.25 -16.09 -29.52
C PHE A 113 -25.41 -14.74 -30.26
N VAL A 114 -25.92 -14.79 -31.48
CA VAL A 114 -26.25 -13.59 -32.28
C VAL A 114 -27.66 -13.77 -32.84
N LYS A 115 -28.51 -12.74 -32.70
CA LYS A 115 -29.86 -12.72 -33.25
C LYS A 115 -30.02 -11.51 -34.17
N GLY A 116 -30.34 -11.77 -35.45
CA GLY A 116 -30.49 -10.72 -36.46
C GLY A 116 -29.16 -10.15 -36.95
N ASN A 117 -29.22 -8.96 -37.55
CA ASN A 117 -28.05 -8.26 -38.07
C ASN A 117 -27.40 -7.41 -36.97
N VAL A 118 -26.38 -7.96 -36.33
CA VAL A 118 -25.59 -7.26 -35.31
C VAL A 118 -24.25 -6.87 -35.92
N ALA A 119 -23.84 -5.62 -35.75
CA ALA A 119 -22.54 -5.13 -36.16
C ALA A 119 -21.84 -4.47 -34.98
N VAL A 120 -20.52 -4.52 -34.96
CA VAL A 120 -19.69 -3.93 -33.93
C VAL A 120 -18.72 -2.93 -34.55
N ARG A 121 -18.42 -1.85 -33.85
CA ARG A 121 -17.33 -0.93 -34.17
C ARG A 121 -16.45 -0.67 -32.95
N ALA A 122 -15.16 -0.45 -33.19
CA ALA A 122 -14.19 -0.13 -32.16
C ALA A 122 -14.28 1.36 -31.80
N GLY A 123 -14.99 1.69 -30.71
CA GLY A 123 -15.19 3.07 -30.27
C GLY A 123 -16.03 3.94 -31.22
N ALA A 124 -15.80 5.25 -31.17
CA ALA A 124 -16.59 6.23 -31.94
C ALA A 124 -16.17 6.33 -33.42
N GLU A 125 -14.92 6.01 -33.74
CA GLU A 125 -14.32 6.18 -35.07
C GLU A 125 -13.86 4.82 -35.60
N GLY A 126 -14.72 4.16 -36.38
CA GLY A 126 -14.40 2.90 -37.03
C GLY A 126 -15.53 2.38 -37.90
N PRO A 127 -15.23 1.58 -38.95
CA PRO A 127 -16.25 0.96 -39.79
C PRO A 127 -17.01 -0.11 -38.99
N TRP A 128 -18.32 -0.21 -39.23
CA TRP A 128 -19.15 -1.28 -38.69
C TRP A 128 -18.76 -2.62 -39.31
N LYS A 129 -18.46 -3.60 -38.47
CA LYS A 129 -18.15 -4.98 -38.86
C LYS A 129 -19.25 -5.91 -38.35
N PRO A 130 -19.84 -6.80 -39.16
CA PRO A 130 -20.84 -7.75 -38.68
C PRO A 130 -20.25 -8.69 -37.62
N VAL A 131 -21.01 -8.93 -36.55
CA VAL A 131 -20.64 -9.83 -35.45
C VAL A 131 -21.05 -11.25 -35.78
N ARG A 132 -20.16 -12.21 -35.56
CA ARG A 132 -20.38 -13.65 -35.74
C ARG A 132 -20.30 -14.39 -34.41
N LEU A 133 -20.88 -15.59 -34.40
CA LEU A 133 -20.72 -16.54 -33.30
C LEU A 133 -19.22 -16.82 -33.11
N ASN A 134 -18.77 -16.85 -31.86
CA ASN A 134 -17.38 -16.98 -31.41
C ASN A 134 -16.46 -15.78 -31.67
N ASP A 135 -16.99 -14.64 -32.11
CA ASP A 135 -16.20 -13.41 -32.13
C ASP A 135 -15.87 -12.94 -30.70
N TYR A 136 -14.75 -12.24 -30.56
CA TYR A 136 -14.36 -11.55 -29.34
C TYR A 136 -14.69 -10.06 -29.44
N ILE A 137 -15.41 -9.54 -28.46
CA ILE A 137 -15.83 -8.13 -28.38
C ILE A 137 -15.10 -7.48 -27.22
N LEU A 138 -14.46 -6.35 -27.47
CA LEU A 138 -13.74 -5.61 -26.44
C LEU A 138 -14.69 -4.66 -25.70
N GLN A 139 -14.47 -4.49 -24.40
CA GLN A 139 -15.10 -3.40 -23.64
C GLN A 139 -14.86 -2.05 -24.33
N GLY A 140 -15.93 -1.28 -24.54
CA GLY A 140 -15.90 0.00 -25.26
C GLY A 140 -16.28 -0.10 -26.75
N ASN A 141 -16.43 -1.31 -27.28
CA ASN A 141 -17.05 -1.49 -28.59
C ASN A 141 -18.53 -1.10 -28.57
N MET A 142 -18.99 -0.46 -29.64
CA MET A 142 -20.41 -0.14 -29.83
C MET A 142 -21.05 -1.22 -30.71
N ILE A 143 -22.25 -1.66 -30.35
CA ILE A 143 -23.03 -2.72 -31.02
C ILE A 143 -24.39 -2.21 -31.49
#